data_AF-A0A292EDI3-F1
#
_entry.id   AF-A0A292EDI3-F1
#
_cell.length_a   1.000
_cell.length_b   1.000
_cell.length_c   1.000
_cell.angle_alpha   90.00
_cell.angle_beta   90.00
_cell.angle_gamma   90.00
#
_symmetry.space_group_name_H-M   'P 1'
#
loop_
_entity.id
_entity.type
_entity.pdbx_description
1 polymer ?
#
loop_
_entity_poly.entity_id
_entity_poly.type
_entity_poly.pdbx_seq_one_letter_code
_entity_poly.pdbx_strand_id
1 'polypeptide(L)'
;MLQPESALLQLVERLEERVREKEAELAEFERRAQEHIDALKEDLARNRKRIELFRNEITAMETEASPVRPFDFIPTARPTPAVPSDNTSDEASQSARIRAAARIILSETGRPMMQAEIQSEMKNRGIHIVSTRLIELIRAALRRGKEFKHIKNEGWTLVDEGDAQGK
;
A
#
# COMPACT_ATOMS: atom_id res chain seq x y z
N MET A 1 17.71 30.07 59.89
CA MET A 1 17.43 28.63 59.72
C MET A 1 16.25 28.52 58.78
N LEU A 2 16.39 27.96 57.57
CA LEU A 2 15.23 27.67 56.73
C LEU A 2 14.38 26.61 57.43
N GLN A 3 13.09 26.87 57.61
CA GLN A 3 12.21 25.92 58.27
C GLN A 3 11.85 24.78 57.31
N PRO A 4 11.97 23.50 57.73
CA PRO A 4 11.74 22.34 56.87
C PRO A 4 10.33 22.30 56.28
N GLU A 5 9.35 22.88 56.97
CA GLU A 5 7.96 23.00 56.51
C GLU A 5 7.83 23.84 55.23
N SER A 6 8.60 24.92 55.12
CA SER A 6 8.60 25.77 53.91
C SER A 6 9.13 25.04 52.68
N ALA A 7 10.12 24.16 52.86
CA ALA A 7 10.67 23.36 51.78
C ALA A 7 9.69 22.29 51.30
N LEU A 8 8.90 21.70 52.22
CA LEU A 8 7.85 20.73 51.87
C LEU A 8 6.70 21.40 51.12
N LEU A 9 6.27 22.60 51.54
CA LEU A 9 5.23 23.36 50.83
C LEU A 9 5.64 23.71 49.40
N GLN A 10 6.88 24.18 49.19
CA GLN A 10 7.41 24.46 47.85
C GLN A 10 7.50 23.21 46.97
N LEU A 11 7.83 22.06 47.57
CA LEU A 11 7.85 20.80 46.83
C LEU A 11 6.44 20.38 46.40
N VAL A 12 5.45 20.51 47.29
CA VAL A 12 4.05 20.22 46.98
C VAL A 12 3.55 21.12 45.86
N GLU A 13 3.78 22.43 45.95
CA GLU A 13 3.38 23.40 44.91
C GLU A 13 3.98 23.06 43.54
N ARG A 14 5.28 22.75 43.49
CA ARG A 14 5.94 22.30 42.26
C ARG A 14 5.36 20.99 41.71
N LEU A 15 5.00 20.05 42.59
CA LEU A 15 4.38 18.79 42.15
C LEU A 15 2.97 19.03 41.61
N GLU A 16 2.18 19.89 42.26
CA GLU A 16 0.84 20.28 41.79
C GLU A 16 0.89 21.03 40.44
N GLU A 17 1.89 21.89 40.23
CA GLU A 17 2.14 22.51 38.93
C GLU A 17 2.48 21.47 37.86
N ARG A 18 3.41 20.55 38.16
CA ARG A 18 3.77 19.48 37.21
C ARG A 18 2.59 18.56 36.88
N VAL A 19 1.72 18.28 37.85
CA VAL A 19 0.50 17.50 37.63
C VAL A 19 -0.43 18.27 36.69
N ARG A 20 -0.70 19.55 36.96
CA ARG A 20 -1.53 20.39 36.10
C ARG A 20 -0.99 20.50 34.68
N GLU A 21 0.32 20.65 34.52
CA GLU A 21 0.97 20.65 33.19
C GLU A 21 0.74 19.32 32.46
N LYS A 22 0.90 18.19 33.15
CA LYS A 22 0.70 16.87 32.54
C LYS A 22 -0.76 16.59 32.21
N GLU A 23 -1.69 17.05 33.04
CA GLU A 23 -3.13 16.97 32.75
C GLU A 23 -3.50 17.80 31.53
N ALA A 24 -2.94 19.00 31.38
CA ALA A 24 -3.15 19.84 30.20
C ALA A 24 -2.57 19.20 28.93
N GLU A 25 -1.34 18.68 28.98
CA GLU A 25 -0.72 17.95 27.87
C GLU A 25 -1.57 16.73 27.45
N LEU A 26 -2.08 15.98 28.43
CA LEU A 26 -2.93 14.82 28.18
C LEU A 26 -4.24 15.24 27.50
N ALA A 27 -4.91 16.27 27.99
CA ALA A 27 -6.14 16.78 27.39
C ALA A 27 -5.93 17.25 25.94
N GLU A 28 -4.82 17.93 25.64
CA GLU A 28 -4.49 18.32 24.27
C GLU A 28 -4.18 17.13 23.36
N PHE A 29 -3.53 16.10 23.89
CA PHE A 29 -3.27 14.86 23.16
C PHE A 29 -4.58 14.14 22.85
N GLU A 30 -5.45 13.97 23.84
CA GLU A 30 -6.77 13.33 23.68
C GLU A 30 -7.63 14.07 22.65
N ARG A 31 -7.64 15.41 22.70
CA ARG A 31 -8.33 16.23 21.69
C ARG A 31 -7.83 15.96 20.28
N ARG A 32 -6.51 15.99 20.06
CA ARG A 32 -5.90 15.71 18.74
C ARG A 32 -6.15 14.29 18.26
N ALA A 33 -6.08 13.32 19.17
CA ALA A 33 -6.38 11.93 18.86
C ALA A 33 -7.84 11.78 18.41
N GLN A 34 -8.78 12.44 19.11
CA GLN A 34 -10.19 12.42 18.75
C GLN A 34 -10.46 13.06 17.39
N GLU A 35 -9.88 14.23 17.12
CA GLU A 35 -9.96 14.89 15.81
C GLU A 35 -9.46 13.97 14.68
N HIS A 36 -8.33 13.26 14.90
CA HIS A 36 -7.79 12.32 13.92
C HIS A 36 -8.70 11.10 13.71
N ILE A 37 -9.26 10.55 14.79
CA ILE A 37 -10.20 9.43 14.72
C ILE A 37 -11.44 9.82 13.91
N ASP A 38 -11.98 11.02 14.13
CA ASP A 38 -13.18 11.46 13.44
C ASP A 38 -12.91 11.75 11.96
N ALA A 39 -11.74 12.30 11.61
CA ALA A 39 -11.30 12.42 10.22
C ALA A 39 -11.21 11.04 9.52
N LEU A 40 -10.62 10.04 10.18
CA LEU A 40 -10.53 8.69 9.64
C LEU A 40 -11.91 8.03 9.46
N LYS A 41 -12.84 8.25 10.39
CA LYS A 41 -14.23 7.77 10.26
C LYS A 41 -14.92 8.40 9.06
N GLU A 42 -14.72 9.70 8.84
CA GLU A 42 -15.27 10.40 7.68
C GLU A 42 -14.71 9.84 6.37
N ASP A 43 -13.39 9.61 6.30
CA ASP A 43 -12.76 8.98 5.14
C ASP A 43 -13.25 7.56 4.88
N LEU A 44 -13.42 6.75 5.92
CA LEU A 44 -14.01 5.42 5.80
C LEU A 44 -15.45 5.49 5.30
N ALA A 45 -16.25 6.45 5.78
CA ALA A 45 -17.61 6.65 5.30
C ALA A 45 -17.65 7.08 3.82
N ARG A 46 -16.77 8.01 3.41
CA ARG A 46 -16.59 8.41 2.00
C ARG A 46 -16.22 7.21 1.12
N ASN A 47 -15.24 6.43 1.55
CA ASN A 47 -14.77 5.27 0.80
C ASN A 47 -15.85 4.18 0.69
N ARG A 48 -16.60 3.92 1.76
CA ARG A 48 -17.74 2.98 1.73
C ARG A 48 -18.80 3.42 0.72
N LYS A 49 -19.19 4.70 0.72
CA LYS A 49 -20.13 5.25 -0.27
C LYS A 49 -19.61 5.11 -1.70
N ARG A 50 -18.31 5.36 -1.91
CA ARG A 50 -17.68 5.21 -3.23
C ARG A 50 -17.66 3.76 -3.70
N ILE A 51 -17.38 2.82 -2.80
CA ILE A 51 -17.46 1.37 -3.09
C ILE A 51 -18.89 0.97 -3.44
N GLU A 52 -19.88 1.46 -2.70
CA GLU A 52 -21.29 1.17 -2.96
C GLU A 52 -21.73 1.70 -4.34
N LEU A 53 -21.33 2.92 -4.68
CA LEU A 53 -21.58 3.51 -6.00
C LEU A 53 -20.97 2.64 -7.11
N PHE A 54 -19.70 2.23 -7.01
CA PHE A 54 -19.09 1.35 -8.00
C PHE A 54 -19.73 -0.03 -8.05
N ARG A 55 -20.17 -0.60 -6.92
CA ARG A 55 -20.92 -1.86 -6.90
C ARG A 55 -22.23 -1.72 -7.65
N ASN A 56 -22.96 -0.63 -7.42
CA ASN A 56 -24.21 -0.36 -8.12
C ASN A 56 -23.98 -0.17 -9.63
N GLU A 57 -22.91 0.52 -10.03
CA GLU A 57 -22.52 0.64 -11.44
C GLU A 57 -22.18 -0.72 -12.08
N ILE A 58 -21.41 -1.56 -11.40
CA ILE A 58 -21.10 -2.92 -11.88
C ILE A 58 -22.38 -3.74 -12.05
N THR A 59 -23.25 -3.75 -11.04
CA THR A 59 -24.52 -4.47 -11.11
C THR A 59 -25.42 -3.91 -12.22
N ALA A 60 -25.47 -2.59 -12.41
CA ALA A 60 -26.22 -1.97 -13.51
C ALA A 60 -25.69 -2.45 -14.87
N MET A 61 -24.37 -2.42 -15.08
CA MET A 61 -23.72 -2.93 -16.29
C MET A 61 -24.01 -4.42 -16.52
N GLU A 62 -24.01 -5.24 -15.46
CA GLU A 62 -24.35 -6.67 -15.53
C GLU A 62 -25.84 -6.90 -15.85
N THR A 63 -26.74 -6.06 -15.33
CA THR A 63 -28.18 -6.16 -15.61
C THR A 63 -28.58 -5.63 -17.00
N GLU A 64 -27.90 -4.60 -17.49
CA GLU A 64 -28.05 -4.13 -18.88
C GLU A 64 -27.39 -5.11 -19.87
N ALA A 65 -26.41 -5.90 -19.42
CA ALA A 65 -25.87 -7.05 -20.13
C ALA A 65 -26.75 -8.30 -19.98
N SER A 66 -27.99 -8.26 -20.47
CA SER A 66 -28.80 -9.48 -20.64
C SER A 66 -28.57 -10.15 -22.02
N PRO A 67 -28.76 -11.46 -22.12
CA PRO A 67 -27.73 -12.43 -22.46
C PRO A 67 -27.47 -12.50 -23.97
N VAL A 68 -26.27 -12.13 -24.40
CA VAL A 68 -25.80 -12.57 -25.72
C VAL A 68 -25.39 -14.02 -25.59
N ARG A 69 -26.31 -14.89 -26.03
CA ARG A 69 -26.19 -16.28 -26.51
C ARG A 69 -24.99 -17.10 -26.01
N PRO A 70 -25.21 -18.30 -25.45
CA PRO A 70 -24.13 -19.21 -25.16
C PRO A 70 -23.40 -19.51 -26.46
N PHE A 71 -22.14 -19.09 -26.56
CA PHE A 71 -21.25 -19.63 -27.57
C PHE A 71 -21.11 -21.12 -27.27
N ASP A 72 -21.68 -21.94 -28.16
CA ASP A 72 -21.46 -23.37 -28.23
C ASP A 72 -19.97 -23.65 -28.50
N PHE A 73 -19.16 -23.60 -27.45
CA PHE A 73 -17.84 -24.21 -27.46
C PHE A 73 -18.04 -25.69 -27.21
N ILE A 74 -17.98 -26.47 -28.29
CA ILE A 74 -17.93 -27.92 -28.28
C ILE A 74 -16.84 -28.37 -27.29
N PRO A 75 -17.19 -29.03 -26.17
CA PRO A 75 -16.20 -29.55 -25.25
C PRO A 75 -15.66 -30.86 -25.83
N THR A 76 -14.46 -30.83 -26.43
CA THR A 76 -13.71 -32.07 -26.60
C THR A 76 -13.20 -32.46 -25.20
N ALA A 77 -13.93 -33.39 -24.59
CA ALA A 77 -13.63 -33.92 -23.27
C ALA A 77 -12.19 -34.46 -23.19
N ARG A 78 -11.46 -34.04 -22.17
CA ARG A 78 -10.43 -34.87 -21.54
C ARG A 78 -10.63 -34.80 -20.03
N PRO A 79 -10.66 -35.95 -19.32
CA PRO A 79 -11.16 -35.99 -17.96
C PRO A 79 -10.16 -35.38 -16.98
N THR A 80 -10.70 -34.61 -16.04
CA THR A 80 -10.06 -34.21 -14.79
C THR A 80 -9.53 -35.42 -14.02
N PRO A 81 -8.39 -35.26 -13.34
CA PRO A 81 -8.31 -35.68 -11.96
C PRO A 81 -8.00 -34.49 -11.05
N ALA A 82 -8.77 -34.41 -9.96
CA ALA A 82 -8.46 -33.85 -8.66
C ALA A 82 -7.59 -32.58 -8.57
N VAL A 83 -8.23 -31.52 -8.08
CA VAL A 83 -7.67 -30.28 -7.51
C VAL A 83 -6.27 -30.46 -6.90
N PRO A 84 -5.33 -29.58 -7.30
CA PRO A 84 -4.56 -28.83 -6.33
C PRO A 84 -4.77 -27.33 -6.56
N SER A 85 -4.95 -26.59 -5.46
CA SER A 85 -4.98 -25.12 -5.43
C SER A 85 -3.84 -24.53 -6.24
N ASP A 86 -4.16 -23.99 -7.40
CA ASP A 86 -3.19 -23.37 -8.30
C ASP A 86 -3.18 -21.86 -8.05
N ASN A 87 -2.55 -21.46 -6.94
CA ASN A 87 -2.27 -20.04 -6.61
C ASN A 87 -1.18 -19.43 -7.53
N THR A 88 -0.68 -20.17 -8.53
CA THR A 88 0.48 -19.78 -9.32
C THR A 88 0.14 -18.92 -10.55
N SER A 89 -1.09 -19.02 -11.06
CA SER A 89 -1.54 -18.25 -12.23
C SER A 89 -1.76 -16.76 -11.90
N ASP A 90 -2.27 -16.47 -10.70
CA ASP A 90 -2.43 -15.11 -10.20
C ASP A 90 -1.10 -14.44 -9.86
N GLU A 91 -0.13 -15.17 -9.32
CA GLU A 91 1.18 -14.62 -8.95
C GLU A 91 1.99 -14.20 -10.20
N ALA A 92 1.87 -14.96 -11.29
CA ALA A 92 2.48 -14.60 -12.58
C ALA A 92 1.85 -13.33 -13.17
N SER A 93 0.52 -13.20 -13.07
CA SER A 93 -0.23 -12.00 -13.49
C SER A 93 0.11 -10.78 -12.64
N GLN A 94 0.20 -10.93 -11.32
CA GLN A 94 0.61 -9.87 -10.39
C GLN A 94 2.05 -9.44 -10.64
N SER A 95 2.98 -10.39 -10.84
CA SER A 95 4.38 -10.09 -11.16
C SER A 95 4.50 -9.32 -12.49
N ALA A 96 3.67 -9.64 -13.49
CA ALA A 96 3.64 -8.90 -14.75
C ALA A 96 3.15 -7.46 -14.56
N ARG A 97 2.10 -7.27 -13.74
CA ARG A 97 1.61 -5.93 -13.38
C ARG A 97 2.64 -5.12 -12.61
N ILE A 98 3.37 -5.74 -11.68
CA ILE A 98 4.48 -5.10 -10.96
C ILE A 98 5.56 -4.64 -11.93
N ARG A 99 5.96 -5.48 -12.89
CA ARG A 99 6.97 -5.10 -13.88
C ARG A 99 6.52 -3.93 -14.75
N ALA A 100 5.28 -3.95 -15.22
CA ALA A 100 4.73 -2.86 -16.03
C ALA A 100 4.72 -1.54 -15.24
N ALA A 101 4.26 -1.58 -13.99
CA ALA A 101 4.25 -0.41 -13.10
C ALA A 101 5.66 0.11 -12.81
N ALA A 102 6.58 -0.78 -12.43
CA ALA A 102 7.95 -0.43 -12.12
C ALA A 102 8.71 0.12 -13.34
N ARG A 103 8.42 -0.39 -14.55
CA ARG A 103 8.97 0.16 -15.79
C ARG A 103 8.58 1.63 -15.95
N ILE A 104 7.29 1.94 -15.81
CA ILE A 104 6.79 3.30 -15.96
C ILE A 104 7.41 4.23 -14.90
N ILE A 105 7.44 3.78 -13.63
CA ILE A 105 8.00 4.57 -12.51
C ILE A 105 9.48 4.87 -12.77
N LEU A 106 10.29 3.84 -13.08
CA LEU A 106 11.73 4.01 -13.28
C LEU A 106 12.06 4.76 -14.57
N SER A 107 11.25 4.64 -15.62
CA SER A 107 11.42 5.43 -16.84
C SER A 107 11.11 6.92 -16.64
N GLU A 108 10.16 7.24 -15.76
CA GLU A 108 9.77 8.64 -15.49
C GLU A 108 10.69 9.33 -14.49
N THR A 109 11.16 8.61 -13.46
CA THR A 109 12.06 9.20 -12.45
C THR A 109 13.52 9.23 -12.92
N GLY A 110 13.92 8.33 -13.83
CA GLY A 110 15.27 8.28 -14.40
C GLY A 110 16.37 8.07 -13.35
N ARG A 111 16.02 7.56 -12.17
CA ARG A 111 16.91 7.39 -11.03
C ARG A 111 16.76 5.99 -10.42
N PRO A 112 17.82 5.43 -9.83
CA PRO A 112 17.72 4.19 -9.08
C PRO A 112 16.77 4.38 -7.88
N MET A 113 15.84 3.45 -7.67
CA MET A 113 14.88 3.50 -6.56
C MET A 113 14.88 2.19 -5.77
N MET A 114 14.71 2.31 -4.44
CA MET A 114 14.59 1.16 -3.56
C MET A 114 13.21 0.48 -3.68
N GLN A 115 13.14 -0.79 -3.28
CA GLN A 115 11.90 -1.59 -3.33
C GLN A 115 10.73 -0.93 -2.58
N ALA A 116 11.00 -0.28 -1.44
CA ALA A 116 10.02 0.46 -0.65
C ALA A 116 9.53 1.75 -1.35
N GLU A 117 10.41 2.40 -2.12
CA GLU A 117 10.07 3.61 -2.87
C GLU A 117 9.23 3.26 -4.09
N ILE A 118 9.59 2.19 -4.82
CA ILE A 118 8.78 1.64 -5.92
C ILE A 118 7.38 1.26 -5.39
N GLN A 119 7.29 0.63 -4.22
CA GLN A 119 6.00 0.33 -3.59
C GLN A 119 5.17 1.59 -3.30
N SER A 120 5.82 2.63 -2.78
CA SER A 120 5.16 3.90 -2.45
C SER A 120 4.65 4.60 -3.71
N GLU A 121 5.46 4.63 -4.77
CA GLU A 121 5.06 5.12 -6.09
C GLU A 121 3.91 4.32 -6.70
N MET A 122 3.94 2.99 -6.60
CA MET A 122 2.85 2.15 -7.06
C MET A 122 1.53 2.46 -6.33
N LYS A 123 1.60 2.70 -5.01
CA LYS A 123 0.44 3.11 -4.21
C LYS A 123 -0.06 4.49 -4.60
N ASN A 124 0.84 5.45 -4.83
CA ASN A 124 0.51 6.81 -5.26
C ASN A 124 -0.19 6.82 -6.62
N ARG A 125 0.18 5.89 -7.52
CA ARG A 125 -0.44 5.72 -8.84
C ARG A 125 -1.73 4.88 -8.82
N GLY A 126 -2.20 4.46 -7.64
CA GLY A 126 -3.41 3.67 -7.49
C GLY A 126 -3.29 2.21 -7.94
N ILE A 127 -2.07 1.70 -8.16
CA ILE A 127 -1.83 0.31 -8.55
C ILE A 127 -1.87 -0.53 -7.26
N HIS A 128 -3.06 -1.03 -6.94
CA HIS A 128 -3.27 -1.83 -5.74
C HIS A 128 -3.02 -3.32 -6.00
N ILE A 129 -1.97 -3.86 -5.37
CA ILE A 129 -1.64 -5.28 -5.41
C ILE A 129 -1.88 -5.84 -4.01
N VAL A 130 -2.90 -6.70 -3.90
CA VAL A 130 -3.31 -7.31 -2.63
C VAL A 130 -2.32 -8.43 -2.30
N SER A 131 -1.22 -8.09 -1.64
CA SER A 131 -0.25 -9.09 -1.18
C SER A 131 0.40 -8.70 0.12
N THR A 132 0.40 -9.65 1.07
CA THR A 132 1.02 -9.52 2.40
C THR A 132 2.53 -9.34 2.32
N ARG A 133 3.16 -9.72 1.20
CA ARG A 133 4.62 -9.63 0.97
C ARG A 133 4.97 -8.90 -0.33
N LEU A 134 4.36 -7.74 -0.55
CA LEU A 134 4.55 -6.95 -1.77
C LEU A 134 6.01 -6.61 -2.07
N ILE A 135 6.84 -6.33 -1.06
CA ILE A 135 8.28 -6.06 -1.24
C ILE A 135 9.02 -7.28 -1.82
N GLU A 136 8.72 -8.48 -1.34
CA GLU A 136 9.32 -9.72 -1.85
C GLU A 136 8.85 -10.01 -3.27
N LEU A 137 7.58 -9.73 -3.58
CA LEU A 137 7.04 -9.83 -4.94
C LEU A 137 7.69 -8.84 -5.89
N ILE A 138 7.90 -7.58 -5.46
CA ILE A 138 8.62 -6.58 -6.26
C ILE A 138 10.04 -7.05 -6.54
N ARG A 139 10.74 -7.53 -5.51
CA ARG A 139 12.08 -8.11 -5.67
C ARG A 139 12.09 -9.27 -6.67
N ALA A 140 11.16 -10.22 -6.54
CA ALA A 140 11.08 -11.39 -7.41
C ALA A 140 10.70 -11.01 -8.84
N ALA A 141 9.76 -10.08 -9.02
CA ALA A 141 9.30 -9.60 -10.30
C ALA A 141 10.39 -8.86 -11.07
N LEU A 142 11.13 -7.96 -10.40
CA LEU A 142 12.24 -7.22 -10.98
C LEU A 142 13.44 -8.14 -11.28
N ARG A 143 13.75 -9.08 -10.40
CA ARG A 143 14.83 -10.06 -10.62
C ARG A 143 14.58 -10.98 -11.82
N ARG A 144 13.31 -11.27 -12.15
CA ARG A 144 12.93 -12.08 -13.33
C ARG A 144 12.95 -11.25 -14.63
N GLY A 145 12.93 -9.93 -14.56
CA GLY A 145 13.00 -9.05 -15.73
C GLY A 145 14.45 -8.75 -16.13
N LYS A 146 14.80 -9.00 -17.40
CA LYS A 146 16.15 -8.71 -17.93
C LYS A 146 16.45 -7.21 -18.07
N GLU A 147 15.41 -6.40 -18.03
CA GLU A 147 15.41 -4.94 -18.21
C GLU A 147 15.73 -4.16 -16.93
N PHE A 148 15.81 -4.83 -15.77
CA PHE A 148 16.08 -4.18 -14.49
C PHE A 148 17.44 -4.61 -13.94
N LYS A 149 18.25 -3.63 -13.54
CA LYS A 149 19.54 -3.85 -12.90
C LYS A 149 19.52 -3.35 -11.47
N HIS A 150 20.00 -4.16 -10.56
CA HIS A 150 20.14 -3.78 -9.16
C HIS A 150 21.53 -3.16 -8.95
N ILE A 151 21.56 -1.88 -8.56
CA ILE A 151 22.76 -1.16 -8.15
C ILE A 151 22.89 -1.26 -6.63
N LYS A 152 24.06 -1.71 -6.17
CA LYS A 152 24.32 -1.90 -4.74
C LYS A 152 24.20 -0.55 -4.02
N ASN A 153 23.37 -0.49 -2.97
CA ASN A 153 23.05 0.68 -2.14
C ASN A 153 22.17 1.76 -2.77
N GLU A 154 21.80 1.66 -4.05
CA GLU A 154 20.96 2.66 -4.74
C GLU A 154 19.60 2.09 -5.17
N GLY A 155 19.48 0.77 -5.32
CA GLY A 155 18.21 0.10 -5.61
C GLY A 155 18.13 -0.40 -7.06
N TRP A 156 16.93 -0.38 -7.64
CA TRP A 156 16.68 -0.89 -8.99
C TRP A 156 16.64 0.27 -9.98
N THR A 157 17.32 0.08 -11.11
CA THR A 157 17.24 0.98 -12.27
C THR A 157 16.74 0.22 -13.49
N LEU A 158 16.11 0.93 -14.41
CA LEU A 158 15.84 0.43 -15.74
C LEU A 158 17.14 0.50 -16.55
N VAL A 159 17.52 -0.59 -17.21
CA VAL A 159 18.61 -0.59 -18.19
C VAL A 159 18.03 -0.06 -19.48
N ASP A 160 18.33 1.19 -19.80
CA ASP A 160 17.97 1.76 -21.09
C ASP A 160 18.74 1.03 -22.19
N GLU A 161 18.11 0.82 -23.36
CA GLU A 161 18.75 0.18 -24.52
C GLU A 161 19.99 0.95 -25.04
N GLY A 162 20.32 2.11 -24.45
CA GLY A 162 21.51 2.91 -24.72
C GLY A 162 22.83 2.37 -24.12
N ASP A 163 22.80 1.47 -23.14
CA ASP A 163 24.03 0.95 -22.50
C ASP A 163 24.58 -0.34 -23.17
N ALA A 164 23.95 -0.80 -24.25
CA ALA A 164 24.41 -1.97 -25.02
C ALA A 164 25.36 -1.62 -26.18
N GLN A 165 25.64 -0.33 -26.45
CA GLN A 165 26.63 0.12 -27.45
C GLN A 165 27.78 0.87 -26.77
N GLY A 166 28.60 0.13 -26.05
CA GLY A 166 29.78 0.67 -25.36
C GLY A 166 30.83 -0.41 -25.10
N LYS A 167 31.19 -1.15 -26.14
CA LYS A 167 32.43 -1.91 -26.21
C LYS A 167 33.08 -1.74 -27.57
#